data_AF-A0A8E2JP76-F1
#
_entry.id   AF-A0A8E2JP76-F1
#
_cell.length_a   1.000
_cell.length_b   1.000
_cell.length_c   1.000
_cell.angle_alpha   90.00
_cell.angle_beta   90.00
_cell.angle_gamma   90.00
#
_symmetry.space_group_name_H-M   'P 1'
#
loop_
_entity.id
_entity.type
_entity.pdbx_description
1 polymer ?
#
loop_
_entity_poly.entity_id
_entity_poly.type
_entity_poly.pdbx_seq_one_letter_code
_entity_poly.pdbx_strand_id
1 'polypeptide(L)'
;MPAQQQSAQPTHPFTCNTCQVAFRSSELQRSHMQTDWHRYNLKRRVASLPPLSSEIFAEKVLATKASAAATAARASFEKPCAVCQKTYYSENAYNNHLNSQKHKVNVMRAQKAAPSTIRDDETASLLSSAFSMGEPIVESGSKDAVDVEAEAEFSHVVDGIKNASLEEKEPVSRRPTRPHHSTMEDDDATSTASTSKYNTNPKLNCLFCNFASPTFPLNVQHMGRFHGMFIPEQDYLVDAEGLVTYLWNKINELHECLYCGKAVHTTPGIQTHMRDRGHCMIAFESEAELVEIGQFYDFSSTYSDAEDDDDD
;
A
#
# COMPACT_ATOMS: atom_id res chain seq x y z
N MET A 1 64.26 -39.87 -24.14
CA MET A 1 63.17 -39.62 -23.18
C MET A 1 62.93 -38.11 -23.10
N PRO A 2 61.98 -37.53 -23.85
CA PRO A 2 61.50 -36.18 -23.57
C PRO A 2 60.14 -36.22 -22.86
N ALA A 3 59.97 -35.23 -21.99
CA ALA A 3 58.97 -35.11 -20.95
C ALA A 3 57.53 -35.03 -21.45
N GLN A 4 56.63 -35.75 -20.77
CA GLN A 4 55.18 -35.57 -20.90
C GLN A 4 54.79 -34.19 -20.37
N GLN A 5 54.36 -33.32 -21.28
CA GLN A 5 53.69 -32.06 -20.95
C GLN A 5 52.31 -32.39 -20.34
N GLN A 6 52.20 -32.28 -19.03
CA GLN A 6 50.91 -32.31 -18.34
C GLN A 6 50.16 -31.01 -18.64
N SER A 7 49.16 -31.11 -19.51
CA SER A 7 48.20 -30.05 -19.79
C SER A 7 47.41 -29.73 -18.51
N ALA A 8 47.66 -28.57 -17.91
CA ALA A 8 46.85 -28.05 -16.81
C ALA A 8 45.41 -27.81 -17.34
N GLN A 9 44.47 -28.66 -16.96
CA GLN A 9 43.07 -28.46 -17.32
C GLN A 9 42.50 -27.23 -16.60
N PRO A 10 41.64 -26.43 -17.26
CA PRO A 10 40.98 -25.31 -16.60
C PRO A 10 40.13 -25.85 -15.44
N THR A 11 40.47 -25.47 -14.21
CA THR A 11 39.84 -25.96 -12.98
C THR A 11 38.36 -25.57 -12.86
N HIS A 12 37.90 -24.60 -13.67
CA HIS A 12 36.51 -24.13 -13.72
C HIS A 12 36.07 -23.86 -15.17
N PRO A 13 35.69 -24.90 -15.94
CA PRO A 13 35.35 -24.75 -17.36
C PRO A 13 33.99 -24.07 -17.61
N PHE A 14 33.16 -23.88 -16.58
CA PHE A 14 31.82 -23.29 -16.72
C PHE A 14 31.77 -21.94 -16.01
N THR A 15 31.35 -20.87 -16.68
CA THR A 15 31.32 -19.52 -16.08
C THR A 15 29.97 -18.83 -16.29
N CYS A 16 29.67 -17.84 -15.43
CA CYS A 16 28.52 -16.96 -15.59
C CYS A 16 28.99 -15.52 -15.77
N ASN A 17 28.78 -14.95 -16.94
CA ASN A 17 29.15 -13.56 -17.23
C ASN A 17 28.28 -12.54 -16.49
N THR A 18 27.04 -12.90 -16.12
CA THR A 18 26.13 -12.02 -15.37
C THR A 18 26.58 -11.82 -13.92
N CYS A 19 27.11 -12.87 -13.30
CA CYS A 19 27.47 -12.91 -11.88
C CYS A 19 28.98 -12.97 -11.65
N GLN A 20 29.78 -13.03 -12.72
CA GLN A 20 31.24 -13.08 -12.70
C GLN A 20 31.81 -14.22 -11.83
N VAL A 21 31.17 -15.39 -11.89
CA VAL A 21 31.57 -16.59 -11.13
C VAL A 21 31.87 -17.78 -12.03
N ALA A 22 32.79 -18.62 -11.57
CA ALA A 22 33.26 -19.80 -12.27
C ALA A 22 32.95 -21.09 -11.47
N PHE A 23 32.52 -22.13 -12.18
CA PHE A 23 32.03 -23.39 -11.66
C PHE A 23 32.86 -24.55 -12.21
N ARG A 24 33.01 -25.58 -11.37
CA ARG A 24 33.75 -26.82 -11.72
C ARG A 24 32.90 -27.79 -12.54
N SER A 25 31.58 -27.69 -12.44
CA SER A 25 30.63 -28.57 -13.12
C SER A 25 29.51 -27.78 -13.81
N SER A 26 28.97 -28.36 -14.87
CA SER A 26 27.84 -27.80 -15.63
C SER A 26 26.55 -27.80 -14.80
N GLU A 27 26.39 -28.77 -13.91
CA GLU A 27 25.26 -28.88 -13.00
C GLU A 27 25.19 -27.70 -12.03
N LEU A 28 26.35 -27.28 -11.48
CA LEU A 28 26.42 -26.14 -10.58
C LEU A 28 26.15 -24.81 -11.30
N GLN A 29 26.51 -24.70 -12.58
CA GLN A 29 26.13 -23.55 -13.41
C GLN A 29 24.61 -23.50 -13.62
N ARG A 30 23.97 -24.64 -13.94
CA ARG A 30 22.51 -24.72 -14.15
C ARG A 30 21.72 -24.46 -12.87
N SER A 31 22.19 -24.93 -11.72
CA SER A 31 21.57 -24.61 -10.43
C SER A 31 21.74 -23.12 -10.09
N HIS A 32 22.91 -22.54 -10.35
CA HIS A 32 23.14 -21.10 -10.19
C HIS A 32 22.19 -20.25 -11.03
N MET A 33 21.93 -20.58 -12.31
CA MET A 33 20.99 -19.83 -13.16
C MET A 33 19.57 -19.73 -12.57
N GLN A 34 19.18 -20.68 -11.71
CA GLN A 34 17.86 -20.72 -11.08
C GLN A 34 17.80 -19.93 -9.77
N THR A 35 18.95 -19.63 -9.15
CA THR A 35 19.04 -18.91 -7.87
C THR A 35 18.53 -17.48 -7.97
N ASP A 36 17.98 -16.97 -6.87
CA ASP A 36 17.54 -15.58 -6.76
C ASP A 36 18.69 -14.58 -6.94
N TRP A 37 19.91 -14.96 -6.55
CA TRP A 37 21.11 -14.14 -6.77
C TRP A 37 21.37 -13.91 -8.26
N HIS A 38 21.28 -14.96 -9.09
CA HIS A 38 21.44 -14.84 -10.54
C HIS A 38 20.35 -13.97 -11.17
N ARG A 39 19.09 -14.21 -10.79
CA ARG A 39 17.94 -13.43 -11.27
C ARG A 39 18.07 -11.95 -10.90
N TYR A 40 18.54 -11.66 -9.67
CA TYR A 40 18.76 -10.31 -9.19
C TYR A 40 19.85 -9.58 -9.97
N ASN A 41 21.01 -10.23 -10.16
CA ASN A 41 22.10 -9.67 -10.96
C ASN A 41 21.74 -9.54 -12.45
N LEU A 42 20.94 -10.45 -12.99
CA LEU A 42 20.40 -10.35 -14.34
C LEU A 42 19.53 -9.09 -14.49
N LYS A 43 18.62 -8.84 -13.55
CA LYS A 43 17.79 -7.63 -13.54
C LYS A 43 18.64 -6.35 -13.43
N ARG A 44 19.71 -6.37 -12.63
CA ARG A 44 20.66 -5.25 -12.54
C ARG A 44 21.39 -5.00 -13.86
N ARG A 45 21.85 -6.06 -14.52
CA ARG A 45 22.52 -5.96 -15.82
C ARG A 45 21.61 -5.40 -16.91
N VAL A 46 20.33 -5.79 -16.93
CA VAL A 46 19.33 -5.23 -17.86
C VAL A 46 19.14 -3.73 -17.62
N ALA A 47 19.20 -3.29 -16.38
CA ALA A 47 19.17 -1.87 -16.00
C ALA A 47 20.55 -1.18 -16.07
N SER A 48 21.53 -1.77 -16.80
CA SER A 48 22.92 -1.28 -16.93
C SER A 48 23.67 -1.01 -15.62
N LEU A 49 23.24 -1.62 -14.52
CA LEU A 49 23.88 -1.50 -13.21
C LEU A 49 24.92 -2.62 -12.98
N PRO A 50 26.02 -2.35 -12.26
CA PRO A 50 27.02 -3.37 -11.92
C PRO A 50 26.43 -4.56 -11.15
N PRO A 51 26.92 -5.79 -11.40
CA PRO A 51 26.48 -6.98 -10.67
C PRO A 51 26.93 -6.91 -9.21
N LEU A 52 26.12 -7.45 -8.31
CA LEU A 52 26.48 -7.56 -6.89
C LEU A 52 27.19 -8.89 -6.61
N SER A 53 28.19 -8.83 -5.72
CA SER A 53 28.81 -10.03 -5.16
C SER A 53 27.81 -10.85 -4.34
N SER A 54 28.13 -12.12 -4.12
CA SER A 54 27.31 -13.03 -3.30
C SER A 54 27.19 -12.55 -1.85
N GLU A 55 28.24 -11.93 -1.31
CA GLU A 55 28.28 -11.43 0.07
C GLU A 55 27.30 -10.27 0.28
N ILE A 56 27.32 -9.27 -0.60
CA ILE A 56 26.42 -8.11 -0.54
C ILE A 56 24.97 -8.55 -0.76
N PHE A 57 24.75 -9.54 -1.64
CA PHE A 57 23.42 -10.09 -1.84
C PHE A 57 22.91 -10.80 -0.58
N ALA A 58 23.75 -11.60 0.09
CA ALA A 58 23.40 -12.26 1.34
C ALA A 58 23.07 -11.24 2.44
N GLU A 59 23.90 -10.22 2.61
CA GLU A 59 23.66 -9.12 3.55
C GLU A 59 22.31 -8.41 3.28
N LYS A 60 22.03 -8.10 2.01
CA LYS A 60 20.78 -7.44 1.62
C LYS A 60 19.54 -8.31 1.84
N VAL A 61 19.65 -9.63 1.59
CA VAL A 61 18.59 -10.59 1.87
C VAL A 61 18.35 -10.71 3.37
N LEU A 62 19.41 -10.76 4.18
CA LEU A 62 19.31 -10.77 5.64
C LEU A 62 18.66 -9.49 6.18
N ALA A 63 19.05 -8.32 5.67
CA ALA A 63 18.44 -7.05 6.05
C ALA A 63 16.94 -6.99 5.71
N THR A 64 16.56 -7.48 4.54
CA THR A 64 15.15 -7.53 4.11
C THR A 64 14.34 -8.51 4.98
N LYS A 65 14.90 -9.68 5.28
CA LYS A 65 14.29 -10.65 6.22
C LYS A 65 14.15 -10.08 7.63
N ALA A 66 15.15 -9.36 8.13
CA ALA A 66 15.11 -8.70 9.44
C ALA A 66 14.04 -7.61 9.50
N SER A 67 13.93 -6.79 8.44
CA SER A 67 12.87 -5.77 8.33
C SER A 67 11.46 -6.40 8.27
N ALA A 68 11.31 -7.46 7.48
CA ALA A 68 10.05 -8.22 7.42
C ALA A 68 9.69 -8.86 8.75
N ALA A 69 10.66 -9.46 9.46
CA ALA A 69 10.45 -10.02 10.80
C ALA A 69 10.08 -8.94 11.83
N ALA A 70 10.73 -7.78 11.79
CA ALA A 70 10.38 -6.64 12.65
C ALA A 70 8.96 -6.12 12.37
N THR A 71 8.54 -6.13 11.10
CA THR A 71 7.19 -5.73 10.70
C THR A 71 6.14 -6.76 11.14
N ALA A 72 6.45 -8.05 11.00
CA ALA A 72 5.60 -9.14 11.50
C ALA A 72 5.46 -9.09 13.03
N ALA A 73 6.55 -8.85 13.75
CA ALA A 73 6.54 -8.69 15.21
C ALA A 73 5.74 -7.47 15.67
N ARG A 74 5.77 -6.36 14.91
CA ARG A 74 4.91 -5.18 15.14
C ARG A 74 3.44 -5.48 14.87
N ALA A 75 3.13 -6.31 13.87
CA ALA A 75 1.76 -6.71 13.55
C ALA A 75 1.15 -7.68 14.58
N SER A 76 1.98 -8.49 15.26
CA SER A 76 1.55 -9.38 16.34
C SER A 76 1.57 -8.73 17.73
N PHE A 77 1.75 -7.42 17.82
CA PHE A 77 1.81 -6.74 19.12
C PHE A 77 0.42 -6.70 19.75
N GLU A 78 0.21 -7.43 20.85
CA GLU A 78 -0.97 -7.32 21.70
C GLU A 78 -0.55 -6.97 23.13
N LYS A 79 -1.06 -5.86 23.67
CA LYS A 79 -0.85 -5.48 25.08
C LYS A 79 -2.15 -5.02 25.76
N PRO A 80 -2.63 -5.72 26.80
CA PRO A 80 -3.73 -5.26 27.63
C PRO A 80 -3.27 -4.25 28.69
N CYS A 81 -4.08 -3.23 28.94
CA CYS A 81 -3.93 -2.34 30.10
C CYS A 81 -4.73 -2.90 31.29
N ALA A 82 -4.07 -3.19 32.41
CA ALA A 82 -4.73 -3.78 33.59
C ALA A 82 -5.76 -2.87 34.26
N VAL A 83 -5.54 -1.55 34.25
CA VAL A 83 -6.42 -0.57 34.93
C VAL A 83 -7.64 -0.20 34.09
N CYS A 84 -7.48 -0.19 32.76
CA CYS A 84 -8.55 0.16 31.83
C CYS A 84 -9.19 -1.05 31.15
N GLN A 85 -8.61 -2.24 31.33
CA GLN A 85 -9.03 -3.51 30.71
C GLN A 85 -9.18 -3.44 29.18
N LYS A 86 -8.40 -2.56 28.52
CA LYS A 86 -8.38 -2.41 27.05
C LYS A 86 -7.15 -3.06 26.46
N THR A 87 -7.32 -3.85 25.40
CA THR A 87 -6.25 -4.46 24.60
C THR A 87 -5.87 -3.56 23.43
N TYR A 88 -4.57 -3.32 23.26
CA TYR A 88 -4.02 -2.49 22.21
C TYR A 88 -3.17 -3.32 21.28
N TYR A 89 -3.37 -3.14 19.97
CA TYR A 89 -2.69 -3.90 18.91
C TYR A 89 -1.51 -3.15 18.27
N SER A 90 -1.08 -2.06 18.89
CA SER A 90 0.03 -1.22 18.44
C SER A 90 0.74 -0.62 19.65
N GLU A 91 2.07 -0.64 19.63
CA GLU A 91 2.90 -0.09 20.69
C GLU A 91 2.69 1.42 20.85
N ASN A 92 2.55 2.16 19.75
CA ASN A 92 2.27 3.59 19.78
C ASN A 92 0.89 3.88 20.38
N ALA A 93 -0.12 3.06 20.06
CA ALA A 93 -1.47 3.22 20.60
C ALA A 93 -1.50 2.95 22.12
N TYR A 94 -0.77 1.93 22.58
CA TYR A 94 -0.65 1.62 24.00
C TYR A 94 0.07 2.73 24.78
N ASN A 95 1.18 3.25 24.25
CA ASN A 95 1.92 4.34 24.90
C ASN A 95 1.12 5.64 24.94
N ASN A 96 0.38 5.96 23.88
CA ASN A 96 -0.54 7.10 23.88
C ASN A 96 -1.66 6.92 24.92
N HIS A 97 -2.21 5.71 25.03
CA HIS A 97 -3.16 5.38 26.08
C HIS A 97 -2.60 5.63 27.48
N LEU A 98 -1.38 5.16 27.79
CA LEU A 98 -0.74 5.38 29.09
C LEU A 98 -0.53 6.86 29.42
N ASN A 99 -0.26 7.67 28.40
CA ASN A 99 -0.04 9.12 28.56
C ASN A 99 -1.33 9.94 28.63
N SER A 100 -2.46 9.38 28.22
CA SER A 100 -3.77 10.03 28.25
C SER A 100 -4.21 10.35 29.69
N GLN A 101 -4.83 11.52 29.87
CA GLN A 101 -5.36 11.94 31.18
C GLN A 101 -6.38 10.94 31.74
N LYS A 102 -7.17 10.28 30.88
CA LYS A 102 -8.15 9.26 31.28
C LYS A 102 -7.49 8.07 31.97
N HIS A 103 -6.33 7.63 31.47
CA HIS A 103 -5.58 6.54 32.11
C HIS A 103 -5.02 6.99 33.47
N LYS A 104 -4.40 8.18 33.52
CA LYS A 104 -3.82 8.74 34.76
C LYS A 104 -4.85 8.88 35.89
N VAL A 105 -6.05 9.38 35.57
CA VAL A 105 -7.15 9.50 36.55
C VAL A 105 -7.63 8.14 37.04
N ASN A 106 -7.77 7.14 36.15
CA ASN A 106 -8.16 5.79 36.55
C ASN A 106 -7.09 5.10 37.41
N VAL A 107 -5.80 5.32 37.13
CA VAL A 107 -4.70 4.83 37.97
C VAL A 107 -4.78 5.44 39.36
N MET A 108 -4.96 6.77 39.47
CA MET A 108 -5.11 7.45 40.76
C MET A 108 -6.33 6.97 41.54
N ARG A 109 -7.44 6.68 40.85
CA ARG A 109 -8.65 6.12 41.46
C ARG A 109 -8.44 4.68 41.94
N ALA A 110 -7.75 3.85 41.15
CA ALA A 110 -7.44 2.47 41.51
C ALA A 110 -6.48 2.40 42.72
N GLN A 111 -5.51 3.32 42.82
CA GLN A 111 -4.62 3.43 43.99
C GLN A 111 -5.36 3.82 45.28
N LYS A 112 -6.42 4.64 45.18
CA LYS A 112 -7.27 5.00 46.33
C LYS A 112 -8.26 3.91 46.75
N ALA A 113 -8.55 2.94 45.89
CA ALA A 113 -9.50 1.86 46.14
C ALA A 113 -8.84 0.55 46.61
N ALA A 114 -7.51 0.46 46.61
CA ALA A 114 -6.80 -0.69 47.14
C ALA A 114 -6.87 -0.69 48.69
N PRO A 115 -7.29 -1.80 49.35
CA PRO A 115 -7.23 -1.90 50.80
C PRO A 115 -5.76 -2.01 51.22
N SER A 116 -5.29 -1.04 51.99
CA SER A 116 -4.00 -1.10 52.66
C SER A 116 -4.03 -2.22 53.71
N THR A 117 -3.32 -3.32 53.46
CA THR A 117 -2.93 -4.24 54.52
C THR A 117 -1.85 -3.57 55.38
N ILE A 118 -2.18 -3.39 56.66
CA ILE A 118 -1.57 -2.56 57.71
C ILE A 118 -0.12 -2.96 58.10
N ARG A 119 0.68 -1.95 58.49
CA ARG A 119 1.45 -1.79 59.75
C ARG A 119 2.22 -0.45 59.71
N ASP A 120 1.70 0.61 60.33
CA ASP A 120 1.93 1.11 61.71
C ASP A 120 3.14 2.06 61.81
N ASP A 121 2.88 3.36 61.94
CA ASP A 121 3.59 4.22 62.92
C ASP A 121 2.78 5.50 63.20
N GLU A 122 2.68 5.86 64.47
CA GLU A 122 1.82 6.91 65.01
C GLU A 122 2.43 8.31 64.87
N THR A 123 1.78 9.18 64.10
CA THR A 123 1.67 10.61 64.46
C THR A 123 0.39 11.20 63.86
N ALA A 124 -0.57 11.52 64.74
CA ALA A 124 -1.30 12.79 64.83
C ALA A 124 -1.33 13.67 63.55
N SER A 125 -2.42 14.25 63.06
CA SER A 125 -3.70 14.59 63.67
C SER A 125 -4.46 15.47 62.64
N LEU A 126 -5.79 15.42 62.69
CA LEU A 126 -6.73 16.52 62.40
C LEU A 126 -6.82 17.08 60.96
N LEU A 127 -7.83 16.62 60.21
CA LEU A 127 -8.77 17.48 59.44
C LEU A 127 -9.84 16.60 58.77
N SER A 128 -10.78 16.10 59.57
CA SER A 128 -12.10 15.71 59.08
C SER A 128 -13.14 16.40 59.94
N SER A 129 -13.52 17.59 59.51
CA SER A 129 -14.69 18.29 60.05
C SER A 129 -15.75 18.28 58.96
N ALA A 130 -16.64 17.30 59.08
CA ALA A 130 -17.96 17.33 58.50
C ALA A 130 -18.67 18.61 58.96
N PHE A 131 -19.10 19.44 58.01
CA PHE A 131 -20.16 20.40 58.21
C PHE A 131 -21.24 20.12 57.16
N SER A 132 -22.29 19.46 57.65
CA SER A 132 -23.60 19.40 57.02
C SER A 132 -24.30 20.74 57.26
N MET A 133 -24.82 21.37 56.21
CA MET A 133 -26.13 22.05 56.12
C MET A 133 -26.16 23.10 55.00
N GLY A 134 -27.09 22.94 54.05
CA GLY A 134 -27.59 24.04 53.22
C GLY A 134 -27.72 23.72 51.72
N GLU A 135 -28.91 23.27 51.30
CA GLU A 135 -29.38 23.38 49.90
C GLU A 135 -29.62 24.86 49.52
N PRO A 136 -29.61 25.19 48.22
CA PRO A 136 -30.90 25.53 47.59
C PRO A 136 -31.09 25.05 46.13
N ILE A 137 -32.28 24.50 45.86
CA ILE A 137 -33.31 24.90 44.86
C ILE A 137 -32.90 25.26 43.40
N VAL A 138 -33.43 24.44 42.46
CA VAL A 138 -33.95 24.64 41.06
C VAL A 138 -33.06 25.36 40.01
N GLU A 139 -32.92 24.99 38.73
CA GLU A 139 -33.91 24.65 37.69
C GLU A 139 -33.24 23.92 36.48
N SER A 140 -33.92 22.90 35.95
CA SER A 140 -34.25 22.58 34.54
C SER A 140 -33.30 22.81 33.32
N GLY A 141 -33.14 21.74 32.52
CA GLY A 141 -33.01 21.72 31.04
C GLY A 141 -31.57 21.68 30.49
N SER A 142 -31.12 20.73 29.66
CA SER A 142 -31.76 20.16 28.46
C SER A 142 -31.28 18.72 28.14
N LYS A 143 -32.15 18.02 27.42
CA LYS A 143 -32.06 16.67 26.85
C LYS A 143 -30.79 16.46 26.01
N ASP A 144 -30.24 15.24 26.05
CA ASP A 144 -29.98 14.45 24.84
C ASP A 144 -29.95 12.96 25.20
N ALA A 145 -30.99 12.26 24.73
CA ALA A 145 -31.09 10.82 24.76
C ALA A 145 -30.32 10.27 23.56
N VAL A 146 -29.26 9.50 23.82
CA VAL A 146 -28.64 8.64 22.81
C VAL A 146 -29.01 7.19 23.13
N ASP A 147 -30.14 6.84 22.52
CA ASP A 147 -30.54 5.58 21.91
C ASP A 147 -29.76 4.29 22.28
N VAL A 148 -30.45 3.39 22.98
CA VAL A 148 -29.98 2.06 23.40
C VAL A 148 -30.20 1.01 22.30
N GLU A 149 -30.78 1.39 21.16
CA GLU A 149 -31.06 0.49 20.03
C GLU A 149 -29.78 0.15 19.21
N ALA A 150 -28.78 1.04 19.17
CA ALA A 150 -27.57 0.86 18.36
C ALA A 150 -26.54 -0.14 18.90
N GLU A 151 -26.67 -0.58 20.17
CA GLU A 151 -25.80 -1.62 20.74
C GLU A 151 -26.35 -3.04 20.53
N ALA A 152 -27.63 -3.18 20.19
CA ALA A 152 -28.23 -4.46 19.83
C ALA A 152 -27.90 -4.86 18.38
N GLU A 153 -27.75 -3.90 17.47
CA GLU A 153 -27.42 -4.15 16.07
C GLU A 153 -25.97 -4.62 15.88
N PHE A 154 -25.03 -4.20 16.74
CA PHE A 154 -23.63 -4.64 16.64
C PHE A 154 -23.43 -6.10 17.11
N SER A 155 -24.25 -6.59 18.04
CA SER A 155 -24.20 -7.99 18.48
C SER A 155 -24.66 -8.97 17.39
N HIS A 156 -25.56 -8.56 16.48
CA HIS A 156 -26.02 -9.42 15.39
C HIS A 156 -24.95 -9.63 14.30
N VAL A 157 -24.08 -8.64 14.07
CA VAL A 157 -23.00 -8.73 13.07
C VAL A 157 -21.87 -9.67 13.51
N VAL A 158 -21.62 -9.77 14.83
CA VAL A 158 -20.59 -10.68 15.39
C VAL A 158 -21.03 -12.14 15.34
N ASP A 159 -22.32 -12.42 15.48
CA ASP A 159 -22.86 -13.78 15.33
C ASP A 159 -22.91 -14.25 13.86
N GLY A 160 -23.01 -13.32 12.90
CA GLY A 160 -22.91 -13.63 11.47
C GLY A 160 -21.51 -14.08 11.03
N ILE A 161 -20.46 -13.58 11.68
CA ILE A 161 -19.06 -13.94 11.36
C ILE A 161 -18.68 -15.31 11.95
N LYS A 162 -19.28 -15.72 13.07
CA LYS A 162 -19.04 -17.03 13.69
C LYS A 162 -19.71 -18.20 12.96
N ASN A 163 -20.76 -17.94 12.17
CA ASN A 163 -21.52 -18.98 11.48
C ASN A 163 -21.11 -19.22 10.02
N ALA A 164 -20.10 -18.53 9.49
CA ALA A 164 -19.49 -18.84 8.20
C ALA A 164 -18.44 -19.97 8.35
N SER A 165 -18.93 -21.16 8.70
CA SER A 165 -18.17 -22.42 8.64
C SER A 165 -18.29 -23.00 7.23
N LEU A 166 -17.15 -23.23 6.59
CA LEU A 166 -16.99 -23.75 5.24
C LEU A 166 -17.47 -25.19 5.14
N GLU A 167 -18.34 -25.51 4.18
CA GLU A 167 -18.59 -26.90 3.77
C GLU A 167 -17.40 -27.43 2.97
N GLU A 168 -16.78 -28.49 3.49
CA GLU A 168 -15.74 -29.28 2.86
C GLU A 168 -16.31 -30.04 1.64
N LYS A 169 -15.71 -29.85 0.46
CA LYS A 169 -15.82 -30.81 -0.66
C LYS A 169 -14.43 -31.37 -1.00
N GLU A 170 -14.43 -32.67 -1.20
CA GLU A 170 -13.33 -33.64 -1.29
C GLU A 170 -12.17 -33.36 -2.29
N PRO A 171 -11.00 -34.03 -2.11
CA PRO A 171 -9.75 -33.66 -2.76
C PRO A 171 -9.61 -34.25 -4.16
N VAL A 172 -9.57 -33.38 -5.19
CA VAL A 172 -9.22 -33.81 -6.56
C VAL A 172 -7.70 -33.82 -6.72
N SER A 173 -7.14 -35.01 -6.56
CA SER A 173 -5.86 -35.41 -7.13
C SER A 173 -5.86 -35.22 -8.65
N ARG A 174 -4.95 -34.37 -9.18
CA ARG A 174 -4.01 -34.67 -10.27
C ARG A 174 -3.36 -33.40 -10.83
N ARG A 175 -2.04 -33.36 -10.70
CA ARG A 175 -1.08 -32.41 -11.28
C ARG A 175 -1.05 -32.55 -12.81
N PRO A 176 -1.32 -31.50 -13.61
CA PRO A 176 -1.03 -31.55 -15.03
C PRO A 176 0.48 -31.56 -15.27
N THR A 177 0.95 -32.56 -16.01
CA THR A 177 2.34 -32.76 -16.41
C THR A 177 2.78 -31.71 -17.42
N ARG A 178 4.02 -31.28 -17.27
CA ARG A 178 4.83 -30.45 -18.18
C ARG A 178 4.80 -31.01 -19.61
N PRO A 179 4.39 -30.24 -20.65
CA PRO A 179 4.51 -30.70 -22.02
C PRO A 179 5.98 -30.75 -22.45
N HIS A 180 6.34 -31.87 -23.06
CA HIS A 180 7.67 -32.16 -23.58
C HIS A 180 7.90 -31.38 -24.88
N HIS A 181 9.12 -30.91 -25.07
CA HIS A 181 9.64 -30.36 -26.30
C HIS A 181 9.65 -31.43 -27.40
N SER A 182 9.04 -31.13 -28.54
CA SER A 182 9.33 -31.75 -29.83
C SER A 182 9.46 -30.66 -30.89
N THR A 183 10.55 -30.76 -31.63
CA THR A 183 11.03 -29.91 -32.72
C THR A 183 10.24 -30.13 -34.02
N MET A 184 10.35 -29.13 -34.93
CA MET A 184 10.08 -29.16 -36.40
C MET A 184 8.59 -28.96 -36.77
N GLU A 185 8.16 -28.16 -37.75
CA GLU A 185 8.76 -27.39 -38.87
C GLU A 185 7.72 -26.34 -39.34
N ASP A 186 8.15 -25.43 -40.21
CA ASP A 186 7.46 -24.32 -40.90
C ASP A 186 6.05 -24.68 -41.46
N ASP A 187 5.05 -23.80 -41.28
CA ASP A 187 4.07 -23.49 -42.35
C ASP A 187 3.11 -22.35 -41.96
N ASP A 188 3.01 -21.41 -42.89
CA ASP A 188 2.09 -20.29 -43.00
C ASP A 188 0.62 -20.76 -43.09
N ALA A 189 -0.25 -20.30 -42.19
CA ALA A 189 -1.67 -20.13 -42.48
C ALA A 189 -2.41 -19.36 -41.36
N THR A 190 -2.87 -18.18 -41.75
CA THR A 190 -3.89 -17.36 -41.10
C THR A 190 -5.11 -18.17 -40.66
N SER A 191 -5.53 -18.05 -39.38
CA SER A 191 -6.96 -18.06 -38.95
C SER A 191 -7.13 -17.78 -37.45
N THR A 192 -7.44 -16.52 -37.15
CA THR A 192 -8.47 -16.08 -36.18
C THR A 192 -8.66 -16.91 -34.90
N ALA A 193 -7.84 -16.62 -33.88
CA ALA A 193 -8.18 -16.90 -32.49
C ALA A 193 -8.78 -15.65 -31.85
N SER A 194 -10.04 -15.75 -31.44
CA SER A 194 -10.88 -14.71 -30.85
C SER A 194 -10.19 -13.92 -29.74
N THR A 195 -9.67 -12.74 -30.08
CA THR A 195 -9.25 -11.73 -29.12
C THR A 195 -10.50 -11.16 -28.47
N SER A 196 -10.68 -11.45 -27.17
CA SER A 196 -11.55 -10.67 -26.30
C SER A 196 -11.21 -9.20 -26.51
N LYS A 197 -12.09 -8.46 -27.18
CA LYS A 197 -11.95 -7.02 -27.41
C LYS A 197 -11.97 -6.36 -26.04
N TYR A 198 -10.79 -6.06 -25.50
CA TYR A 198 -10.66 -5.10 -24.41
C TYR A 198 -11.39 -3.84 -24.88
N ASN A 199 -12.38 -3.40 -24.12
CA ASN A 199 -13.12 -2.20 -24.43
C ASN A 199 -12.10 -1.06 -24.47
N THR A 200 -11.68 -0.59 -25.65
CA THR A 200 -10.57 0.36 -25.80
C THR A 200 -10.98 1.80 -25.49
N ASN A 201 -12.13 2.00 -24.84
CA ASN A 201 -12.65 3.33 -24.58
C ASN A 201 -11.86 3.99 -23.42
N PRO A 202 -11.03 5.01 -23.70
CA PRO A 202 -10.19 5.66 -22.68
C PRO A 202 -11.04 6.33 -21.58
N LYS A 203 -12.28 6.73 -21.92
CA LYS A 203 -13.23 7.39 -21.01
C LYS A 203 -13.85 6.45 -19.98
N LEU A 204 -13.97 5.15 -20.28
CA LEU A 204 -14.70 4.20 -19.44
C LEU A 204 -13.76 3.29 -18.65
N ASN A 205 -12.49 3.19 -19.06
CA ASN A 205 -11.50 2.40 -18.33
C ASN A 205 -10.79 3.27 -17.29
N CYS A 206 -10.57 2.69 -16.11
CA CYS A 206 -9.72 3.31 -15.11
C CYS A 206 -8.29 3.45 -15.64
N LEU A 207 -7.67 4.61 -15.40
CA LEU A 207 -6.28 4.86 -15.84
C LEU A 207 -5.25 4.02 -15.09
N PHE A 208 -5.57 3.61 -13.85
CA PHE A 208 -4.62 3.00 -12.93
C PHE A 208 -4.87 1.51 -12.69
N CYS A 209 -5.98 0.94 -13.13
CA CYS A 209 -6.27 -0.48 -12.93
C CYS A 209 -7.12 -1.05 -14.08
N ASN A 210 -7.39 -2.36 -14.04
CA ASN A 210 -8.14 -3.05 -15.09
C ASN A 210 -9.67 -2.92 -14.92
N PHE A 211 -10.15 -1.96 -14.14
CA PHE A 211 -11.58 -1.74 -13.94
C PHE A 211 -12.16 -0.94 -15.11
N ALA A 212 -13.26 -1.45 -15.68
CA ALA A 212 -14.05 -0.75 -16.68
C ALA A 212 -15.37 -0.32 -16.04
N SER A 213 -15.61 0.99 -16.04
CA SER A 213 -16.82 1.60 -15.52
C SER A 213 -17.91 1.65 -16.59
N PRO A 214 -19.19 1.55 -16.20
CA PRO A 214 -20.29 1.64 -17.16
C PRO A 214 -20.57 3.07 -17.65
N THR A 215 -20.22 4.09 -16.87
CA THR A 215 -20.38 5.51 -17.23
C THR A 215 -19.13 6.31 -16.84
N PHE A 216 -18.91 7.44 -17.52
CA PHE A 216 -17.77 8.33 -17.27
C PHE A 216 -17.75 8.90 -15.83
N PRO A 217 -18.86 9.42 -15.26
CA PRO A 217 -18.85 9.94 -13.88
C PRO A 217 -18.48 8.88 -12.84
N LEU A 218 -18.91 7.63 -13.05
CA LEU A 218 -18.55 6.52 -12.16
C LEU A 218 -17.07 6.14 -12.29
N ASN A 219 -16.48 6.30 -13.48
CA ASN A 219 -15.05 6.11 -13.68
C ASN A 219 -14.24 7.12 -12.87
N VAL A 220 -14.57 8.41 -12.99
CA VAL A 220 -13.91 9.47 -12.23
C VAL A 220 -14.08 9.25 -10.72
N GLN A 221 -15.28 8.85 -10.28
CA GLN A 221 -15.52 8.52 -8.87
C GLN A 221 -14.70 7.32 -8.39
N HIS A 222 -14.58 6.27 -9.21
CA HIS A 222 -13.73 5.11 -8.92
C HIS A 222 -12.26 5.52 -8.79
N MET A 223 -11.76 6.31 -9.74
CA MET A 223 -10.40 6.83 -9.73
C MET A 223 -10.12 7.68 -8.50
N GLY A 224 -11.06 8.54 -8.09
CA GLY A 224 -10.94 9.32 -6.86
C GLY A 224 -10.94 8.48 -5.59
N ARG A 225 -11.86 7.50 -5.47
CA ARG A 225 -12.05 6.73 -4.24
C ARG A 225 -11.02 5.62 -4.03
N PHE A 226 -10.64 4.91 -5.09
CA PHE A 226 -9.76 3.73 -4.99
C PHE A 226 -8.30 4.03 -5.30
N HIS A 227 -8.05 5.05 -6.13
CA HIS A 227 -6.70 5.41 -6.54
C HIS A 227 -6.25 6.78 -6.00
N GLY A 228 -7.14 7.53 -5.34
CA GLY A 228 -6.80 8.85 -4.81
C GLY A 228 -6.52 9.85 -5.93
N MET A 229 -7.11 9.66 -7.11
CA MET A 229 -6.97 10.60 -8.21
C MET A 229 -7.72 11.88 -7.87
N PHE A 230 -6.97 12.98 -7.85
CA PHE A 230 -7.49 14.31 -7.57
C PHE A 230 -7.37 15.16 -8.83
N ILE A 231 -8.49 15.71 -9.28
CA ILE A 231 -8.56 16.71 -10.35
C ILE A 231 -8.66 18.08 -9.66
N PRO A 232 -7.65 18.96 -9.80
CA PRO A 232 -7.69 20.32 -9.27
C PRO A 232 -8.79 21.16 -9.91
N GLU A 233 -9.26 22.18 -9.19
CA GLU A 233 -10.07 23.28 -9.74
C GLU A 233 -11.28 22.82 -10.59
N GLN A 234 -12.02 21.82 -10.10
CA GLN A 234 -13.13 21.18 -10.83
C GLN A 234 -14.23 22.17 -11.27
N ASP A 235 -14.37 23.30 -10.57
CA ASP A 235 -15.34 24.36 -10.90
C ASP A 235 -15.01 25.07 -12.22
N TYR A 236 -13.74 25.03 -12.66
CA TYR A 236 -13.26 25.65 -13.90
C TYR A 236 -12.98 24.63 -15.01
N LEU A 237 -13.28 23.35 -14.78
CA LEU A 237 -13.05 22.27 -15.74
C LEU A 237 -14.19 22.21 -16.76
N VAL A 238 -13.93 22.67 -17.98
CA VAL A 238 -14.94 22.69 -19.07
C VAL A 238 -15.01 21.34 -19.79
N ASP A 239 -13.86 20.70 -20.03
CA ASP A 239 -13.79 19.43 -20.74
C ASP A 239 -13.12 18.31 -19.92
N ALA A 240 -13.91 17.73 -19.01
CA ALA A 240 -13.47 16.60 -18.20
C ALA A 240 -13.16 15.33 -19.03
N GLU A 241 -13.90 15.11 -20.12
CA GLU A 241 -13.72 13.92 -20.95
C GLU A 241 -12.44 14.01 -21.79
N GLY A 242 -12.13 15.20 -22.30
CA GLY A 242 -10.87 15.52 -22.97
C GLY A 242 -9.67 15.35 -22.04
N LEU A 243 -9.77 15.87 -20.82
CA LEU A 243 -8.71 15.72 -19.81
C LEU A 243 -8.40 14.24 -19.54
N VAL A 244 -9.41 13.42 -19.26
CA VAL A 244 -9.18 11.98 -18.98
C VAL A 244 -8.61 11.25 -20.20
N THR A 245 -9.05 11.61 -21.41
CA THR A 245 -8.52 11.02 -22.65
C THR A 245 -7.04 11.39 -22.84
N TYR A 246 -6.68 12.64 -22.58
CA TYR A 246 -5.29 13.11 -22.62
C TYR A 246 -4.42 12.38 -21.60
N LEU A 247 -4.87 12.25 -20.35
CA LEU A 247 -4.17 11.50 -19.31
C LEU A 247 -4.02 10.02 -19.66
N TRP A 248 -5.03 9.43 -20.31
CA TRP A 248 -4.95 8.07 -20.83
C TRP A 248 -3.84 7.93 -21.87
N ASN A 249 -3.71 8.86 -22.82
CA ASN A 249 -2.63 8.84 -23.81
C ASN A 249 -1.26 9.00 -23.13
N LYS A 250 -1.13 9.89 -22.13
CA LYS A 250 0.12 10.10 -21.38
C LYS A 250 0.59 8.81 -20.67
N ILE A 251 -0.34 8.01 -20.15
CA ILE A 251 -0.01 6.74 -19.48
C ILE A 251 0.20 5.59 -20.47
N ASN A 252 -0.62 5.49 -21.52
CA ASN A 252 -0.62 4.33 -22.43
C ASN A 252 0.36 4.48 -23.60
N GLU A 253 0.56 5.69 -24.12
CA GLU A 253 1.44 5.94 -25.27
C GLU A 253 2.83 6.40 -24.80
N LEU A 254 2.88 7.39 -23.91
CA LEU A 254 4.15 7.95 -23.42
C LEU A 254 4.74 7.19 -22.23
N HIS A 255 3.93 6.36 -21.57
CA HIS A 255 4.33 5.60 -20.38
C HIS A 255 4.92 6.45 -19.26
N GLU A 256 4.38 7.65 -19.09
CA GLU A 256 4.89 8.67 -18.18
C GLU A 256 4.00 8.82 -16.94
N CYS A 257 4.63 9.04 -15.79
CA CYS A 257 3.92 9.26 -14.54
C CYS A 257 3.34 10.67 -14.49
N LEU A 258 2.03 10.78 -14.24
CA LEU A 258 1.28 12.04 -14.15
C LEU A 258 1.79 13.03 -13.08
N TYR A 259 2.50 12.55 -12.06
CA TYR A 259 2.96 13.39 -10.96
C TYR A 259 4.48 13.67 -10.99
N CYS A 260 5.29 12.66 -11.32
CA CYS A 260 6.75 12.80 -11.22
C CYS A 260 7.48 12.84 -12.57
N GLY A 261 6.74 12.78 -13.68
CA GLY A 261 7.30 12.83 -15.05
C GLY A 261 8.20 11.64 -15.42
N LYS A 262 8.29 10.60 -14.59
CA LYS A 262 9.13 9.44 -14.89
C LYS A 262 8.48 8.57 -15.96
N ALA A 263 9.19 8.40 -17.08
CA ALA A 263 8.82 7.45 -18.11
C ALA A 263 9.35 6.03 -17.81
N VAL A 264 8.52 5.02 -18.10
CA VAL A 264 8.85 3.59 -18.01
C VAL A 264 8.59 2.96 -19.39
N HIS A 265 9.04 1.73 -19.64
CA HIS A 265 8.88 1.10 -20.96
C HIS A 265 7.54 0.40 -21.21
N THR A 266 6.67 0.27 -20.20
CA THR A 266 5.41 -0.49 -20.32
C THR A 266 4.28 0.15 -19.53
N THR A 267 3.07 0.15 -20.09
CA THR A 267 1.83 0.60 -19.43
C THR A 267 1.60 -0.04 -18.06
N PRO A 268 1.61 -1.38 -17.92
CA PRO A 268 1.44 -2.01 -16.60
C PRO A 268 2.57 -1.63 -15.63
N GLY A 269 3.78 -1.37 -16.14
CA GLY A 269 4.91 -0.91 -15.35
C GLY A 269 4.69 0.48 -14.78
N ILE A 270 4.23 1.44 -15.59
CA ILE A 270 3.94 2.79 -15.13
C ILE A 270 2.74 2.82 -14.18
N GLN A 271 1.68 2.07 -14.47
CA GLN A 271 0.52 1.97 -13.58
C GLN A 271 0.90 1.38 -12.20
N THR A 272 1.80 0.39 -12.19
CA THR A 272 2.32 -0.17 -10.92
C THR A 272 3.16 0.86 -10.18
N HIS A 273 4.03 1.59 -10.87
CA HIS A 273 4.77 2.71 -10.29
C HIS A 273 3.84 3.74 -9.63
N MET A 274 2.76 4.10 -10.31
CA MET A 274 1.80 5.10 -9.84
C MET A 274 1.06 4.62 -8.59
N ARG A 275 0.56 3.37 -8.58
CA ARG A 275 -0.12 2.79 -7.40
C ARG A 275 0.83 2.60 -6.21
N ASP A 276 2.04 2.09 -6.44
CA ASP A 276 2.99 1.78 -5.36
C ASP A 276 3.52 3.04 -4.66
N ARG A 277 3.63 4.15 -5.39
CA ARG A 277 4.14 5.43 -4.89
C ARG A 277 3.03 6.38 -4.44
N GLY A 278 1.78 6.10 -4.80
CA GLY A 278 0.66 7.04 -4.65
C GLY A 278 0.71 8.21 -5.64
N HIS A 279 1.39 8.04 -6.79
CA HIS A 279 1.45 9.05 -7.85
C HIS A 279 0.24 8.96 -8.81
N CYS A 280 -0.97 8.95 -8.26
CA CYS A 280 -2.23 8.91 -9.03
C CYS A 280 -2.86 10.30 -9.20
N MET A 281 -2.18 11.35 -8.75
CA MET A 281 -2.61 12.74 -8.83
C MET A 281 -1.94 13.43 -10.02
N ILE A 282 -2.59 14.47 -10.51
CA ILE A 282 -2.06 15.34 -11.56
C ILE A 282 -1.14 16.37 -10.89
N ALA A 283 0.09 16.52 -11.38
CA ALA A 283 0.95 17.61 -10.94
C ALA A 283 0.39 18.94 -11.48
N PHE A 284 0.16 19.88 -10.56
CA PHE A 284 -0.45 21.19 -10.83
C PHE A 284 0.39 22.32 -10.19
N GLU A 285 1.70 22.08 -10.05
CA GLU A 285 2.61 23.02 -9.39
C GLU A 285 3.48 23.78 -10.38
N SER A 286 3.82 23.17 -11.53
CA SER A 286 4.70 23.81 -12.51
C SER A 286 3.93 24.49 -13.63
N GLU A 287 4.41 25.66 -14.04
CA GLU A 287 3.81 26.44 -15.15
C GLU A 287 3.70 25.62 -16.44
N ALA A 288 4.68 24.76 -16.74
CA ALA A 288 4.66 23.91 -17.93
C ALA A 288 3.50 22.89 -17.90
N GLU A 289 3.20 22.30 -16.74
CA GLU A 289 2.09 21.36 -16.58
C GLU A 289 0.74 22.10 -16.64
N LEU A 290 0.67 23.30 -16.06
CA LEU A 290 -0.51 24.17 -16.14
C LEU A 290 -0.82 24.56 -17.59
N VAL A 291 0.20 24.88 -18.39
CA VAL A 291 0.02 25.20 -19.82
C VAL A 291 -0.49 23.99 -20.60
N GLU A 292 0.02 22.78 -20.31
CA GLU A 292 -0.36 21.56 -21.01
C GLU A 292 -1.80 21.13 -20.72
N ILE A 293 -2.22 21.27 -19.47
CA ILE A 293 -3.56 20.86 -19.00
C ILE A 293 -4.57 22.00 -19.12
N GLY A 294 -4.12 23.25 -19.16
CA GLY A 294 -4.93 24.46 -19.22
C GLY A 294 -5.87 24.53 -20.42
N GLN A 295 -5.60 23.79 -21.50
CA GLN A 295 -6.54 23.68 -22.63
C GLN A 295 -7.89 23.04 -22.26
N PHE A 296 -7.98 22.34 -21.13
CA PHE A 296 -9.22 21.72 -20.62
C PHE A 296 -9.94 22.57 -19.57
N TYR A 297 -9.31 23.66 -19.12
CA TYR A 297 -9.80 24.55 -18.08
C TYR A 297 -10.13 25.92 -18.67
N ASP A 298 -11.18 26.55 -18.15
CA ASP A 298 -11.52 27.91 -18.51
C ASP A 298 -11.51 28.79 -17.26
N PHE A 299 -10.47 29.60 -17.14
CA PHE A 299 -10.30 30.58 -16.07
C PHE A 299 -10.80 31.97 -16.44
N SER A 300 -11.42 32.16 -17.61
CA SER A 300 -11.89 33.47 -18.08
C SER A 300 -12.85 34.15 -17.10
N SER A 301 -13.64 33.37 -16.37
CA SER A 301 -14.55 33.86 -15.32
C SER A 301 -13.85 34.45 -14.08
N THR A 302 -12.55 34.19 -13.91
CA THR A 302 -11.75 34.71 -12.77
C THR A 302 -11.13 36.07 -13.09
N TYR A 303 -11.11 36.46 -14.36
CA TYR A 303 -10.55 37.74 -14.84
C TYR A 303 -11.62 38.75 -15.25
N SER A 304 -12.91 38.41 -15.15
CA SER A 304 -14.03 39.25 -15.58
C SER A 304 -14.47 40.33 -14.56
N ASP A 305 -13.67 40.61 -13.52
CA ASP A 305 -14.00 41.56 -12.44
C ASP A 305 -13.01 42.75 -12.37
N ALA A 306 -12.35 43.09 -13.48
CA ALA A 306 -11.30 44.12 -13.53
C ALA A 306 -11.56 45.27 -14.52
N GLU A 307 -12.78 45.42 -15.04
CA GLU A 307 -13.17 46.58 -15.87
C GLU A 307 -14.58 47.08 -15.52
N ASP A 308 -14.73 47.64 -14.32
CA ASP A 308 -15.86 48.54 -13.98
C ASP A 308 -15.42 49.43 -12.79
N ASP A 309 -14.51 50.39 -13.01
CA ASP A 309 -14.30 51.54 -12.10
C ASP A 309 -13.39 52.62 -12.73
N ASP A 310 -13.68 53.05 -13.96
CA ASP A 310 -13.14 54.31 -14.52
C ASP A 310 -14.25 55.00 -15.36
N ASP A 311 -15.31 55.43 -14.68
CA ASP A 311 -16.24 56.45 -15.18
C ASP A 311 -16.72 57.32 -13.98
N ASP A 312 -15.88 58.26 -13.54
CA ASP A 312 -16.28 59.61 -13.06
C ASP A 312 -15.08 60.58 -12.95
#